data_AF-A0A3D0ZAL4-F1
#
_entry.id   AF-A0A3D0ZAL4-F1
#
_cell.length_a   1.000
_cell.length_b   1.000
_cell.length_c   1.000
_cell.angle_alpha   90.00
_cell.angle_beta   90.00
_cell.angle_gamma   90.00
#
_symmetry.space_group_name_H-M   'P 1'
#
loop_
_entity.id
_entity.type
_entity.pdbx_description
1 polymer ?
#
loop_
_entity_poly.entity_id
_entity_poly.type
_entity_poly.pdbx_seq_one_letter_code
_entity_poly.pdbx_strand_id
1 'polypeptide(L)'
;MKRFGRILVLGAALCLCAVPVFSQDVSIEKIRDTMDEFTGSLAESLPFNSSLGLNWADAHIKNFPHFGVGLSLGYSTMEMSSIDELLACFGPALPDFVSGFGGFPVPGYTAEGRLGGFILPFDVGFKFGIMPVKTLEENEKLDYLLVGGDVRYAIVKENVVLPAISVGV
;
A
#
# COMPACT_ATOMS: atom_id res chain seq x y z
N MET A 1 -25.82 -10.38 62.44
CA MET A 1 -24.99 -11.33 61.65
C MET A 1 -25.58 -11.66 60.27
N LYS A 2 -26.86 -12.03 60.13
CA LYS A 2 -27.45 -12.44 58.82
C LYS A 2 -27.48 -11.33 57.72
N ARG A 3 -27.61 -10.05 58.09
CA ARG A 3 -27.60 -8.93 57.12
C ARG A 3 -26.20 -8.63 56.57
N PHE A 4 -25.15 -8.79 57.38
CA PHE A 4 -23.77 -8.56 56.98
C PHE A 4 -23.28 -9.63 55.99
N GLY A 5 -23.66 -10.90 56.22
CA GLY A 5 -23.34 -11.99 55.29
C GLY A 5 -23.99 -11.83 53.91
N ARG A 6 -25.20 -11.26 53.84
CA ARG A 6 -25.87 -10.99 52.55
C ARG A 6 -25.20 -9.87 51.74
N ILE A 7 -24.72 -8.82 52.42
CA ILE A 7 -23.98 -7.72 51.78
C ILE A 7 -22.63 -8.23 51.26
N LEU A 8 -21.96 -9.10 52.00
CA LEU A 8 -20.67 -9.68 51.63
C LEU A 8 -20.81 -10.63 50.42
N VAL A 9 -21.89 -11.43 50.36
CA VAL A 9 -22.20 -12.29 49.20
C VAL A 9 -22.55 -11.46 47.96
N LEU A 10 -23.30 -10.37 48.11
CA LEU A 10 -23.61 -9.46 47.01
C LEU A 10 -22.37 -8.73 46.49
N GLY A 11 -21.48 -8.29 47.38
CA GLY A 11 -20.20 -7.69 47.00
C GLY A 11 -19.29 -8.67 46.26
N ALA A 12 -19.21 -9.92 46.74
CA ALA A 12 -18.44 -10.97 46.07
C ALA A 12 -19.02 -11.32 44.68
N ALA A 13 -20.35 -11.40 44.55
CA ALA A 13 -21.00 -11.63 43.26
C ALA A 13 -20.76 -10.49 42.27
N LEU A 14 -20.78 -9.23 42.73
CA LEU A 14 -20.49 -8.08 41.89
C LEU A 14 -19.02 -8.06 41.43
N CYS A 15 -18.08 -8.44 42.29
CA CYS A 15 -16.67 -8.59 41.93
C CYS A 15 -16.45 -9.71 40.91
N LEU A 16 -17.15 -10.84 41.04
CA LEU A 16 -17.10 -11.97 40.09
C LEU A 16 -17.69 -11.60 38.71
N CYS A 17 -18.72 -10.76 38.68
CA CYS A 17 -19.29 -10.25 37.43
C CYS A 17 -18.41 -9.19 36.73
N ALA A 18 -17.44 -8.59 37.43
CA ALA A 18 -16.50 -7.62 36.86
C ALA A 18 -15.26 -8.27 36.22
N VAL A 19 -14.98 -9.55 36.53
CA VAL A 19 -13.85 -10.31 35.96
C VAL A 19 -13.85 -10.38 34.42
N PRO A 20 -14.97 -10.59 33.70
CA PRO A 20 -14.95 -10.67 32.24
C PRO A 20 -14.65 -9.33 31.55
N VAL A 21 -14.78 -8.18 32.23
CA VAL A 21 -14.48 -6.85 31.64
C VAL A 21 -12.96 -6.61 31.54
N PHE A 22 -12.15 -7.29 32.35
CA PHE A 22 -10.69 -7.21 32.32
C PHE A 22 -10.03 -8.41 31.61
N SER A 23 -10.82 -9.39 31.15
CA SER A 23 -10.35 -10.50 30.32
C SER A 23 -10.52 -10.14 28.85
N GLN A 24 -9.80 -9.12 28.38
CA GLN A 24 -9.63 -8.96 26.94
C GLN A 24 -8.74 -10.12 26.46
N ASP A 25 -9.35 -11.12 25.82
CA ASP A 25 -8.68 -12.24 25.14
C ASP A 25 -7.94 -11.76 23.88
N VAL A 26 -7.04 -10.79 24.01
CA VAL A 26 -6.03 -10.57 22.98
C VAL A 26 -4.97 -11.65 23.18
N SER A 27 -5.29 -12.85 22.69
CA SER A 27 -4.36 -13.96 22.69
C SER A 27 -3.17 -13.62 21.80
N ILE A 28 -1.98 -14.10 22.19
CA ILE A 28 -0.75 -13.94 21.39
C ILE A 28 -0.94 -14.56 19.99
N GLU A 29 -1.77 -15.60 19.88
CA GLU A 29 -2.17 -16.22 18.61
C GLU A 29 -2.93 -15.23 17.72
N LYS A 30 -3.95 -14.56 18.26
CA LYS A 30 -4.72 -13.56 17.50
C LYS A 30 -3.85 -12.40 17.02
N ILE A 31 -2.90 -11.94 17.84
CA ILE A 31 -1.92 -10.93 17.41
C ILE A 31 -1.10 -11.42 16.21
N ARG A 32 -0.62 -12.68 16.24
CA ARG A 32 0.18 -13.24 15.15
C ARG A 32 -0.64 -13.37 13.88
N ASP A 33 -1.85 -13.91 13.99
CA ASP A 33 -2.75 -14.10 12.85
C ASP A 33 -3.06 -12.74 12.19
N THR A 34 -3.39 -11.72 12.98
CA THR A 34 -3.64 -10.36 12.46
C THR A 34 -2.40 -9.72 11.83
N MET A 35 -1.19 -9.97 12.36
CA MET A 35 0.05 -9.50 11.72
C MET A 35 0.33 -10.25 10.41
N ASP A 36 0.08 -11.56 10.36
CA ASP A 36 0.26 -12.37 9.17
C ASP A 36 -0.72 -11.94 8.06
N GLU A 37 -1.98 -11.65 8.41
CA GLU A 37 -2.98 -11.12 7.46
C GLU A 37 -2.62 -9.72 6.96
N PHE A 38 -2.22 -8.81 7.86
CA PHE A 38 -1.77 -7.47 7.46
C PHE A 38 -0.56 -7.52 6.53
N THR A 39 0.46 -8.33 6.87
CA THR A 39 1.65 -8.48 6.02
C THR A 39 1.34 -9.18 4.70
N GLY A 40 0.41 -10.13 4.69
CA GLY A 40 -0.11 -10.77 3.48
C GLY A 40 -0.78 -9.77 2.55
N SER A 41 -1.75 -9.00 3.05
CA SER A 41 -2.43 -7.95 2.27
C SER A 41 -1.46 -6.86 1.81
N LEU A 42 -0.46 -6.51 2.62
CA LEU A 42 0.58 -5.56 2.21
C LEU A 42 1.37 -6.14 1.05
N ALA A 43 1.85 -7.38 1.18
CA ALA A 43 2.60 -8.08 0.13
C ALA A 43 1.80 -8.21 -1.17
N GLU A 44 0.49 -8.41 -1.12
CA GLU A 44 -0.39 -8.42 -2.30
C GLU A 44 -0.53 -7.04 -2.96
N SER A 45 -0.51 -5.96 -2.18
CA SER A 45 -0.60 -4.59 -2.70
C SER A 45 0.69 -4.09 -3.38
N LEU A 46 1.85 -4.65 -3.02
CA LEU A 46 3.16 -4.20 -3.52
C LEU A 46 3.38 -4.49 -5.02
N PRO A 47 3.00 -5.64 -5.58
CA PRO A 47 2.99 -5.87 -7.03
C PRO A 47 2.14 -4.84 -7.79
N PHE A 48 1.02 -4.36 -7.25
CA PHE A 48 0.24 -3.33 -7.91
C PHE A 48 0.99 -1.99 -7.97
N ASN A 49 1.79 -1.68 -6.95
CA ASN A 49 2.68 -0.52 -7.01
C ASN A 49 3.72 -0.65 -8.14
N SER A 50 4.08 -1.86 -8.57
CA SER A 50 4.93 -2.05 -9.75
C SER A 50 4.34 -1.54 -11.06
N SER A 51 3.03 -1.27 -11.12
CA SER A 51 2.40 -0.59 -12.28
C SER A 51 2.57 0.93 -12.24
N LEU A 52 3.02 1.50 -11.12
CA LEU A 52 3.29 2.93 -11.00
C LEU A 52 4.54 3.29 -11.81
N GLY A 53 4.40 4.35 -12.59
CA GLY A 53 5.45 4.85 -13.47
C GLY A 53 5.64 4.07 -14.77
N LEU A 54 6.43 4.67 -15.65
CA LEU A 54 6.63 4.36 -17.07
C LEU A 54 5.44 4.73 -17.96
N ASN A 55 4.33 5.24 -17.44
CA ASN A 55 3.16 5.56 -18.26
C ASN A 55 3.26 6.92 -19.00
N TRP A 56 4.12 7.83 -18.55
CA TRP A 56 4.14 9.21 -19.04
C TRP A 56 5.41 9.58 -19.81
N ALA A 57 6.58 9.09 -19.40
CA ALA A 57 7.82 9.41 -20.11
C ALA A 57 7.78 8.82 -21.52
N ASP A 58 7.51 9.65 -22.53
CA ASP A 58 7.53 9.23 -23.92
C ASP A 58 8.88 9.53 -24.58
N ALA A 59 9.40 8.56 -25.34
CA ALA A 59 10.71 8.66 -26.01
C ALA A 59 10.60 8.46 -27.53
N HIS A 60 9.47 8.80 -28.17
CA HIS A 60 9.17 8.40 -29.56
C HIS A 60 8.88 9.59 -30.53
N ILE A 61 9.34 9.74 -31.80
CA ILE A 61 10.05 8.98 -32.86
C ILE A 61 10.83 9.98 -33.75
N LYS A 62 12.16 9.80 -33.96
CA LYS A 62 12.91 9.82 -35.26
C LYS A 62 14.45 9.98 -35.11
N ASN A 63 15.24 9.19 -35.86
CA ASN A 63 16.66 9.37 -36.28
C ASN A 63 17.76 9.73 -35.27
N PHE A 64 17.46 9.90 -33.99
CA PHE A 64 18.44 10.12 -32.92
C PHE A 64 17.87 9.54 -31.61
N PRO A 65 18.69 9.03 -30.66
CA PRO A 65 18.18 8.51 -29.40
C PRO A 65 17.47 9.63 -28.64
N HIS A 66 16.19 9.41 -28.35
CA HIS A 66 15.38 10.31 -27.53
C HIS A 66 15.40 9.81 -26.09
N PHE A 67 15.41 10.74 -25.15
CA PHE A 67 15.41 10.42 -23.73
C PHE A 67 14.21 11.09 -23.07
N GLY A 68 13.45 10.30 -22.31
CA GLY A 68 12.36 10.78 -21.47
C GLY A 68 12.73 10.55 -20.01
N VAL A 69 12.49 11.53 -19.16
CA VAL A 69 12.53 11.37 -17.69
C VAL A 69 11.25 11.85 -17.08
N GLY A 70 10.81 11.15 -16.05
CA GLY A 70 9.57 11.45 -15.36
C GLY A 70 9.68 11.18 -13.86
N LEU A 71 8.76 11.79 -13.14
CA LEU A 71 8.42 11.43 -11.79
C LEU A 71 6.94 11.05 -11.80
N SER A 72 6.62 9.89 -11.26
CA SER A 72 5.25 9.43 -11.10
C SER A 72 4.94 9.26 -9.62
N LEU A 73 3.74 9.68 -9.23
CA LEU A 73 3.20 9.52 -7.89
C LEU A 73 1.87 8.76 -7.99
N GLY A 74 1.65 7.83 -7.08
CA GLY A 74 0.41 7.06 -7.03
C GLY A 74 0.26 6.33 -5.72
N TYR A 75 -0.79 5.52 -5.63
CA TYR A 75 -1.06 4.67 -4.49
C TYR A 75 -1.71 3.37 -4.97
N SER A 76 -1.43 2.27 -4.28
CA SER A 76 -2.25 1.06 -4.32
C SER A 76 -3.19 1.05 -3.12
N THR A 77 -4.18 0.17 -3.12
CA THR A 77 -5.10 0.02 -1.98
C THR A 77 -4.93 -1.38 -1.39
N MET A 78 -4.91 -1.45 -0.06
CA MET A 78 -5.01 -2.69 0.71
C MET A 78 -6.45 -2.87 1.21
N GLU A 79 -6.82 -4.11 1.51
CA GLU A 79 -8.13 -4.41 2.08
C GLU A 79 -8.30 -3.76 3.47
N MET A 80 -9.47 -3.16 3.71
CA MET A 80 -9.76 -2.47 4.98
C MET A 80 -9.92 -3.45 6.15
N SER A 81 -10.39 -4.66 5.90
CA SER A 81 -10.59 -5.71 6.90
C SER A 81 -9.31 -6.01 7.68
N SER A 82 -8.19 -6.23 6.98
CA SER A 82 -6.88 -6.49 7.60
C SER A 82 -6.38 -5.33 8.47
N ILE A 83 -6.77 -4.10 8.13
CA ILE A 83 -6.39 -2.89 8.88
C ILE A 83 -7.29 -2.71 10.10
N ASP A 84 -8.60 -2.92 9.95
CA ASP A 84 -9.58 -2.82 11.04
C ASP A 84 -9.26 -3.83 12.16
N GLU A 85 -8.84 -5.05 11.78
CA GLU A 85 -8.41 -6.09 12.74
C GLU A 85 -7.11 -5.71 13.47
N LEU A 86 -6.15 -5.13 12.75
CA LEU A 86 -4.90 -4.63 13.32
C LEU A 86 -5.17 -3.50 14.31
N LEU A 87 -6.05 -2.56 13.97
CA LEU A 87 -6.40 -1.43 14.82
C LEU A 87 -7.22 -1.87 16.04
N ALA A 88 -8.11 -2.85 15.89
CA ALA A 88 -8.83 -3.44 17.01
C ALA A 88 -7.90 -4.06 18.07
N CYS A 89 -6.69 -4.50 17.67
CA CYS A 89 -5.69 -5.07 18.57
C CYS A 89 -4.72 -4.01 19.16
N PHE A 90 -4.35 -2.98 18.39
CA PHE A 90 -3.20 -2.13 18.71
C PHE A 90 -3.44 -0.63 18.79
N GLY A 91 -4.57 -0.09 18.31
CA GLY A 91 -4.62 1.36 18.06
C GLY A 91 -5.99 2.04 18.04
N PRO A 92 -5.97 3.38 17.94
CA PRO A 92 -7.18 4.18 17.74
C PRO A 92 -7.74 4.00 16.33
N ALA A 93 -9.02 4.37 16.15
CA ALA A 93 -9.69 4.32 14.85
C ALA A 93 -8.97 5.15 13.76
N LEU A 94 -9.06 4.72 12.51
CA LEU A 94 -8.49 5.45 11.37
C LEU A 94 -9.10 6.84 11.23
N PRO A 95 -8.33 7.82 10.73
CA PRO A 95 -8.89 9.08 10.27
C PRO A 95 -9.91 8.86 9.15
N ASP A 96 -11.04 9.59 9.19
CA ASP A 96 -12.12 9.50 8.18
C ASP A 96 -11.65 9.73 6.73
N PHE A 97 -10.50 10.38 6.55
CA PHE A 97 -9.89 10.57 5.23
C PHE A 97 -9.51 9.24 4.55
N VAL A 98 -9.14 8.22 5.32
CA VAL A 98 -8.65 6.94 4.81
C VAL A 98 -9.79 6.08 4.26
N SER A 99 -10.99 6.17 4.84
CA SER A 99 -12.16 5.39 4.39
C SER A 99 -12.71 5.84 3.03
N GLY A 100 -12.34 7.04 2.56
CA GLY A 100 -12.72 7.58 1.25
C GLY A 100 -12.02 6.93 0.05
N PHE A 101 -10.96 6.14 0.27
CA PHE A 101 -10.16 5.52 -0.80
C PHE A 101 -10.65 4.13 -1.23
N GLY A 102 -11.69 3.58 -0.59
CA GLY A 102 -12.20 2.22 -0.84
C GLY A 102 -11.26 1.10 -0.34
N GLY A 103 -10.18 1.45 0.34
CA GLY A 103 -9.11 0.59 0.82
C GLY A 103 -8.02 1.44 1.50
N PHE A 104 -7.13 0.83 2.27
CA PHE A 104 -6.03 1.57 2.90
C PHE A 104 -4.99 1.95 1.83
N PRO A 105 -4.74 3.24 1.58
CA PRO A 105 -3.88 3.67 0.49
C PRO A 105 -2.40 3.48 0.86
N VAL A 106 -1.67 2.75 0.02
CA VAL A 106 -0.23 2.54 0.11
C VAL A 106 0.46 3.42 -0.94
N PRO A 107 1.01 4.58 -0.55
CA PRO A 107 1.60 5.52 -1.51
C PRO A 107 2.92 5.01 -2.10
N GLY A 108 3.23 5.43 -3.32
CA GLY A 108 4.49 5.17 -3.98
C GLY A 108 4.92 6.33 -4.87
N TYR A 109 6.23 6.58 -4.92
CA TYR A 109 6.83 7.49 -5.89
C TYR A 109 7.84 6.74 -6.73
N THR A 110 7.87 7.02 -8.02
CA THR A 110 8.82 6.40 -8.95
C THR A 110 9.49 7.47 -9.80
N ALA A 111 10.82 7.47 -9.81
CA ALA A 111 11.60 8.12 -10.84
C ALA A 111 11.74 7.17 -12.03
N GLU A 112 11.48 7.67 -13.23
CA GLU A 112 11.51 6.86 -14.44
C GLU A 112 12.33 7.53 -15.54
N GLY A 113 12.98 6.70 -16.35
CA GLY A 113 13.72 7.11 -17.53
C GLY A 113 13.42 6.17 -18.69
N ARG A 114 13.23 6.73 -19.88
CA ARG A 114 13.06 5.97 -21.12
C ARG A 114 14.11 6.37 -22.14
N LEU A 115 14.63 5.38 -22.87
CA LEU A 115 15.56 5.55 -23.98
C LEU A 115 14.92 5.03 -25.27
N GLY A 116 14.70 5.93 -26.22
CA GLY A 116 14.16 5.63 -27.54
C GLY A 116 15.19 4.96 -28.46
N GLY A 117 14.72 3.99 -29.23
CA GLY A 117 15.49 3.30 -30.27
C GLY A 117 15.87 4.19 -31.45
N PHE A 118 16.92 3.79 -32.17
CA PHE A 118 17.47 4.58 -33.29
C PHE A 118 16.64 4.49 -34.57
N ILE A 119 16.33 3.27 -35.01
CA ILE A 119 15.76 2.99 -36.35
C ILE A 119 14.34 2.45 -36.22
N LEU A 120 14.15 1.50 -35.30
CA LEU A 120 12.86 0.87 -35.08
C LEU A 120 12.04 1.66 -34.06
N PRO A 121 10.70 1.65 -34.19
CA PRO A 121 9.82 2.38 -33.30
C PRO A 121 9.65 1.65 -31.95
N PHE A 122 10.74 1.46 -31.21
CA PHE A 122 10.74 0.95 -29.84
C PHE A 122 11.42 1.92 -28.86
N ASP A 123 11.13 1.76 -27.58
CA ASP A 123 11.85 2.39 -26.48
C ASP A 123 12.05 1.37 -25.34
N VAL A 124 13.03 1.65 -24.48
CA VAL A 124 13.34 0.85 -23.29
C VAL A 124 13.23 1.75 -22.07
N GLY A 125 12.37 1.37 -21.14
CA GLY A 125 12.10 2.08 -19.90
C GLY A 125 12.78 1.44 -18.69
N PHE A 126 13.22 2.26 -17.77
CA PHE A 126 13.66 1.87 -16.44
C PHE A 126 12.99 2.75 -15.40
N LYS A 127 12.60 2.17 -14.27
CA LYS A 127 12.06 2.90 -13.13
C LYS A 127 12.64 2.43 -11.81
N PHE A 128 12.76 3.40 -10.93
CA PHE A 128 13.23 3.25 -9.56
C PHE A 128 12.24 3.99 -8.66
N GLY A 129 11.58 3.27 -7.79
CA GLY A 129 10.61 3.81 -6.86
C GLY A 129 10.96 3.51 -5.42
N ILE A 130 10.52 4.39 -4.55
CA ILE A 130 10.58 4.25 -3.10
C ILE A 130 9.23 4.62 -2.52
N MET A 131 8.89 4.00 -1.39
CA MET A 131 7.78 4.46 -0.58
C MET A 131 8.22 5.69 0.24
N PRO A 132 7.41 6.76 0.34
CA PRO A 132 7.63 7.78 1.36
C PRO A 132 7.57 7.16 2.75
N VAL A 133 8.73 6.91 3.36
CA VAL A 133 8.80 6.40 4.74
C VAL A 133 8.64 7.51 5.78
N LYS A 134 8.55 8.78 5.35
CA LYS A 134 8.52 9.95 6.26
C LYS A 134 7.29 10.02 7.18
N THR A 135 6.35 9.08 7.07
CA THR A 135 5.13 8.99 7.88
C THR A 135 5.20 7.96 9.00
N LEU A 136 6.19 7.07 9.00
CA LEU A 136 6.48 6.19 10.13
C LEU A 136 7.56 6.90 10.96
N GLU A 137 7.44 6.90 12.29
CA GLU A 137 8.35 7.63 13.19
C GLU A 137 9.83 7.34 12.85
N GLU A 138 10.75 8.27 13.17
CA GLU A 138 12.17 8.26 12.77
C GLU A 138 12.95 6.95 13.06
N ASN A 139 12.37 6.00 13.81
CA ASN A 139 12.94 4.71 14.17
C ASN A 139 12.40 3.50 13.38
N GLU A 140 11.40 3.68 12.52
CA GLU A 140 10.82 2.59 11.73
C GLU A 140 11.26 2.67 10.26
N LYS A 141 12.14 1.75 9.85
CA LYS A 141 12.63 1.66 8.48
C LYS A 141 11.78 0.67 7.68
N LEU A 142 10.81 1.18 6.93
CA LEU A 142 10.19 0.41 5.86
C LEU A 142 10.97 0.62 4.56
N ASP A 143 11.98 -0.22 4.34
CA ASP A 143 12.78 -0.21 3.11
C ASP A 143 11.98 -0.88 1.98
N TYR A 144 11.23 -0.07 1.23
CA TYR A 144 10.56 -0.50 0.00
C TYR A 144 11.27 0.08 -1.22
N LEU A 145 11.88 -0.81 -2.02
CA LEU A 145 12.51 -0.48 -3.28
C LEU A 145 11.74 -1.14 -4.43
N LEU A 146 11.26 -0.31 -5.35
CA LEU A 146 10.63 -0.74 -6.58
C LEU A 146 11.62 -0.54 -7.73
N VAL A 147 12.02 -1.63 -8.38
CA VAL A 147 12.84 -1.56 -9.59
C VAL A 147 12.10 -2.29 -10.70
N GLY A 148 11.98 -1.65 -11.85
CA GLY A 148 11.33 -2.26 -13.00
C GLY A 148 11.83 -1.66 -14.30
N GLY A 149 11.52 -2.33 -15.40
CA GLY A 149 11.76 -1.82 -16.73
C GLY A 149 10.78 -2.45 -17.69
N ASP A 150 10.59 -1.80 -18.84
CA ASP A 150 9.77 -2.31 -19.92
C ASP A 150 10.45 -2.09 -21.26
N VAL A 151 10.01 -2.85 -22.26
CA VAL A 151 10.31 -2.58 -23.66
C VAL A 151 8.99 -2.36 -24.37
N ARG A 152 8.86 -1.21 -25.03
CA ARG A 152 7.61 -0.80 -25.66
C ARG A 152 7.83 -0.55 -27.15
N TYR A 153 6.94 -1.08 -27.98
CA TYR A 153 6.92 -0.88 -29.42
C TYR A 153 5.68 -0.08 -29.82
N ALA A 154 5.86 1.02 -30.55
CA ALA A 154 4.75 1.86 -30.99
C ALA A 154 4.09 1.29 -32.25
N ILE A 155 2.78 1.13 -32.19
CA ILE A 155 1.94 0.71 -33.33
C ILE A 155 1.34 1.93 -34.02
N VAL A 156 0.76 2.85 -33.24
CA VAL A 156 0.15 4.09 -33.74
C VAL A 156 0.81 5.26 -33.03
N LYS A 157 1.36 6.18 -33.81
CA LYS A 157 1.91 7.42 -33.29
C LYS A 157 0.77 8.38 -32.95
N GLU A 158 0.87 9.04 -31.80
CA GLU A 158 -0.03 10.12 -31.43
C GLU A 158 -0.05 11.23 -32.48
N ASN A 159 -1.24 11.77 -32.73
CA ASN A 159 -1.46 13.02 -33.45
C ASN A 159 -2.68 13.72 -32.82
N VAL A 160 -3.01 14.94 -33.26
CA VAL A 160 -4.12 15.75 -32.71
C VAL A 160 -5.45 14.99 -32.60
N VAL A 161 -5.68 13.99 -33.45
CA VAL A 161 -6.91 13.19 -33.50
C VAL A 161 -6.69 11.71 -33.13
N LEU A 162 -5.46 11.20 -33.22
CA LEU A 162 -5.17 9.77 -33.06
C LEU A 162 -4.44 9.51 -31.74
N PRO A 163 -4.92 8.55 -30.93
CA PRO A 163 -4.24 8.20 -29.69
C PRO A 163 -2.92 7.49 -29.98
N ALA A 164 -1.96 7.62 -29.06
CA ALA A 164 -0.78 6.76 -29.04
C ALA A 164 -1.22 5.32 -28.71
N ILE A 165 -0.86 4.37 -29.58
CA ILE A 165 -1.05 2.94 -29.29
C ILE A 165 0.31 2.29 -29.34
N SER A 166 0.65 1.60 -28.25
CA SER A 166 1.89 0.86 -28.12
C SER A 166 1.63 -0.46 -27.41
N VAL A 167 2.51 -1.42 -27.64
CA VAL A 167 2.51 -2.72 -26.98
C VAL A 167 3.87 -2.90 -26.33
N GLY A 168 3.88 -3.25 -25.05
CA GLY A 168 5.10 -3.46 -24.29
C GLY A 168 5.00 -4.63 -23.35
N VAL A 169 6.17 -5.08 -22.90
CA VAL A 169 6.39 -6.15 -21.91
C VAL A 169 7.31 -5.61 -20.83
#